data_AF-A0A960IU17-F1
#
_entry.id   AF-A0A960IU17-F1
#
_cell.length_a   1.000
_cell.length_b   1.000
_cell.length_c   1.000
_cell.angle_alpha   90.00
_cell.angle_beta   90.00
_cell.angle_gamma   90.00
#
_symmetry.space_group_name_H-M   'P 1'
#
loop_
_entity.id
_entity.type
_entity.pdbx_description
1 polymer ?
#
loop_
_entity_poly.entity_id
_entity_poly.type
_entity_poly.pdbx_seq_one_letter_code
_entity_poly.pdbx_strand_id
1 'polypeptide(L)'
;MAETDTGERIERYWRDEGTLSATAVAQRVRWQLEGWLQARGEGSVSRLELLPERLLPDDGRQLDLWSSTSGLPRRTKQGLARLVAMLGSDSVVVPRPGGGRSARDSHVMEGCVIEEGAVAGGGPGGGVLEGGATGGRTRSSEDSPPWPGSIPAPSPAVVLDQPTPVELQDSEGRSVRVDGRGALSAPPSRCGLPGGNWSGVDSWAGPWCVDERWWDPLKHRRRARLQVLLERSAHLLTLESGQWRLEATYD
;
A
#
# COMPACT_ATOMS: atom_id res chain seq x y z
N MET A 1 -19.68 -41.68 7.05
CA MET A 1 -20.74 -42.49 7.67
C MET A 1 -20.37 -42.80 9.11
N ALA A 2 -21.32 -42.82 10.03
CA ALA A 2 -21.10 -43.22 11.42
C ALA A 2 -22.23 -44.13 11.92
N GLU A 3 -21.91 -44.98 12.89
CA GLU A 3 -22.82 -45.96 13.50
C GLU A 3 -22.66 -45.96 15.03
N THR A 4 -23.75 -46.14 15.76
CA THR A 4 -23.74 -46.33 17.22
C THR A 4 -23.67 -47.81 17.61
N ASP A 5 -23.35 -48.10 18.87
CA ASP A 5 -23.45 -49.44 19.47
C ASP A 5 -24.91 -49.96 19.59
N THR A 6 -25.89 -49.07 19.53
CA THR A 6 -27.33 -49.38 19.46
C THR A 6 -27.83 -49.66 18.04
N GLY A 7 -26.97 -49.54 17.01
CA GLY A 7 -27.27 -49.86 15.61
C GLY A 7 -27.84 -48.70 14.79
N GLU A 8 -27.83 -47.47 15.31
CA GLU A 8 -28.25 -46.30 14.54
C GLU A 8 -27.15 -45.82 13.60
N ARG A 9 -27.52 -45.40 12.39
CA ARG A 9 -26.56 -45.01 11.35
C ARG A 9 -26.88 -43.64 10.76
N ILE A 10 -25.83 -42.84 10.53
CA ILE A 10 -25.89 -41.59 9.79
C ILE A 10 -24.89 -41.56 8.63
N GLU A 11 -25.35 -41.04 7.50
CA GLU A 11 -24.54 -40.83 6.31
C GLU A 11 -24.73 -39.41 5.77
N ARG A 12 -23.61 -38.74 5.47
CA ARG A 12 -23.57 -37.36 5.01
C ARG A 12 -22.45 -37.18 4.02
N TYR A 13 -22.72 -36.32 3.04
CA TYR A 13 -21.82 -35.95 1.98
C TYR A 13 -21.53 -34.47 2.07
N TRP A 14 -20.27 -34.11 1.94
CA TRP A 14 -19.84 -32.71 1.96
C TRP A 14 -18.91 -32.46 0.79
N ARG A 15 -19.06 -31.28 0.20
CA ARG A 15 -18.08 -30.72 -0.73
C ARG A 15 -17.23 -29.70 0.00
N ASP A 16 -15.98 -29.59 -0.41
CA ASP A 16 -15.07 -28.53 0.00
C ASP A 16 -14.51 -27.84 -1.24
N GLU A 17 -14.35 -26.51 -1.16
CA GLU A 17 -13.97 -25.65 -2.31
C GLU A 17 -12.53 -25.13 -2.18
N GLY A 18 -11.61 -25.97 -1.68
CA GLY A 18 -10.17 -25.76 -1.87
C GLY A 18 -9.29 -25.80 -0.62
N THR A 19 -9.82 -26.15 0.56
CA THR A 19 -9.03 -26.30 1.80
C THR A 19 -9.47 -27.51 2.61
N LEU A 20 -9.26 -28.70 2.06
CA LEU A 20 -9.44 -29.98 2.73
C LEU A 20 -8.28 -30.26 3.72
N SER A 21 -8.14 -29.43 4.74
CA SER A 21 -7.20 -29.70 5.84
C SER A 21 -7.76 -30.80 6.75
N ALA A 22 -6.87 -31.60 7.34
CA ALA A 22 -7.26 -32.62 8.32
C ALA A 22 -8.06 -32.02 9.48
N THR A 23 -7.70 -30.80 9.92
CA THR A 23 -8.42 -30.07 10.97
C THR A 23 -9.83 -29.69 10.54
N ALA A 24 -10.01 -29.18 9.32
CA ALA A 24 -11.33 -28.83 8.80
C ALA A 24 -12.24 -30.06 8.67
N VAL A 25 -11.70 -31.19 8.21
CA VAL A 25 -12.43 -32.47 8.16
C VAL A 25 -12.81 -32.92 9.57
N ALA A 26 -11.87 -32.90 10.52
CA ALA A 26 -12.12 -33.31 11.90
C ALA A 26 -13.20 -32.46 12.57
N GLN A 27 -13.18 -31.14 12.39
CA GLN A 27 -14.19 -30.24 12.94
C GLN A 27 -15.57 -30.50 12.34
N ARG A 28 -15.66 -30.71 11.03
CA ARG A 28 -16.92 -31.01 10.35
C ARG A 28 -17.50 -32.36 10.79
N VAL A 29 -16.65 -33.38 10.93
CA VAL A 29 -17.06 -34.69 11.48
C VAL A 29 -17.55 -34.53 12.92
N ARG A 30 -16.81 -33.81 13.77
CA ARG A 30 -17.20 -33.56 15.16
C ARG A 30 -18.57 -32.91 15.25
N TRP A 31 -18.79 -31.81 14.52
CA TRP A 31 -20.08 -31.12 14.53
C TRP A 31 -21.22 -31.98 13.99
N GLN A 32 -20.96 -32.80 12.96
CA GLN A 32 -21.97 -33.71 12.45
C GLN A 32 -22.38 -34.77 13.48
N LEU A 33 -21.40 -35.34 14.19
CA LEU A 33 -21.65 -36.33 15.24
C LEU A 33 -22.34 -35.69 16.44
N GLU A 34 -21.89 -34.51 16.87
CA GLU A 34 -22.49 -33.77 17.98
C GLU A 34 -23.96 -33.45 17.69
N GLY A 35 -24.28 -32.89 16.52
CA GLY A 35 -25.65 -32.60 16.13
C GLY A 35 -26.52 -33.85 15.95
N TRP A 36 -25.94 -34.98 15.52
CA TRP A 36 -26.66 -36.24 15.40
C TRP A 36 -26.97 -36.87 16.76
N LEU A 37 -25.97 -36.95 17.64
CA LEU A 37 -26.12 -37.49 19.00
C LEU A 37 -27.09 -36.65 19.85
N GLN A 38 -27.08 -35.32 19.68
CA GLN A 38 -28.05 -34.45 20.37
C GLN A 38 -29.49 -34.61 19.87
N ALA A 39 -29.69 -34.92 18.59
CA ALA A 39 -31.03 -34.98 17.99
C ALA A 39 -31.69 -36.35 18.10
N ARG A 40 -30.92 -37.43 17.93
CA ARG A 40 -31.45 -38.80 17.79
C ARG A 40 -30.53 -39.90 18.29
N GLY A 41 -29.24 -39.66 18.46
CA GLY A 41 -28.27 -40.71 18.74
C GLY A 41 -28.38 -41.26 20.16
N GLU A 42 -28.79 -42.53 20.31
CA GLU A 42 -28.65 -43.26 21.56
C GLU A 42 -27.37 -44.11 21.55
N GLY A 43 -26.61 -44.09 22.64
CA GLY A 43 -25.41 -44.90 22.80
C GLY A 43 -24.12 -44.24 22.29
N SER A 44 -23.08 -45.05 22.16
CA SER A 44 -21.73 -44.59 21.81
C SER A 44 -21.40 -44.84 20.34
N VAL A 45 -20.58 -43.97 19.73
CA VAL A 45 -20.15 -44.14 18.34
C VAL A 45 -19.20 -45.35 18.26
N SER A 46 -19.65 -46.40 17.58
CA SER A 46 -18.93 -47.68 17.45
C SER A 46 -18.12 -47.75 16.15
N ARG A 47 -18.56 -47.04 15.09
CA ARG A 47 -17.88 -47.01 13.79
C ARG A 47 -17.96 -45.64 13.14
N LEU A 48 -16.84 -45.19 12.58
CA LEU A 48 -16.74 -43.98 11.75
C LEU A 48 -15.94 -44.30 10.49
N GLU A 49 -16.51 -44.00 9.33
CA GLU A 49 -15.92 -44.24 8.03
C GLU A 49 -15.96 -42.97 7.18
N LEU A 50 -14.79 -42.55 6.68
CA LEU A 50 -14.60 -41.40 5.81
C LEU A 50 -14.07 -41.87 4.47
N LEU A 51 -14.84 -41.69 3.41
CA LEU A 51 -14.50 -42.15 2.06
C LEU A 51 -14.50 -40.95 1.11
N PRO A 52 -13.47 -40.81 0.25
CA PRO A 52 -13.52 -39.87 -0.86
C PRO A 52 -14.47 -40.42 -1.92
N GLU A 53 -15.65 -39.82 -2.08
CA GLU A 53 -16.64 -40.30 -3.04
C GLU A 53 -16.37 -39.82 -4.47
N ARG A 54 -15.90 -38.58 -4.63
CA ARG A 54 -15.68 -37.97 -5.95
C ARG A 54 -14.56 -36.95 -5.93
N LEU A 55 -13.70 -37.01 -6.94
CA LEU A 55 -12.76 -35.94 -7.28
C LEU A 55 -13.40 -35.04 -8.34
N LEU A 56 -13.42 -33.74 -8.07
CA LEU A 56 -13.85 -32.72 -9.03
C LEU A 56 -12.63 -31.85 -9.38
N PRO A 57 -12.53 -31.35 -10.63
CA PRO A 57 -11.50 -30.38 -11.00
C PRO A 57 -11.56 -29.16 -10.08
N ASP A 58 -10.41 -28.73 -9.58
CA ASP A 58 -10.27 -27.43 -8.91
C ASP A 58 -10.01 -26.38 -10.00
N ASP A 59 -11.08 -25.72 -10.45
CA ASP A 59 -11.00 -24.65 -11.45
C ASP A 59 -10.28 -23.39 -10.92
N GLY A 60 -9.92 -23.38 -9.64
CA GLY A 60 -9.19 -22.30 -8.99
C GLY A 60 -10.06 -21.06 -8.76
N ARG A 61 -9.95 -20.48 -7.56
CA ARG A 61 -10.46 -19.12 -7.32
C ARG A 61 -9.35 -18.11 -7.56
N GLN A 62 -9.59 -17.12 -8.40
CA GLN A 62 -8.73 -15.95 -8.50
C GLN A 62 -8.99 -15.07 -7.27
N LEU A 63 -8.09 -15.14 -6.28
CA LEU A 63 -8.13 -14.25 -5.12
C LEU A 63 -7.77 -12.83 -5.55
N ASP A 64 -8.45 -11.84 -4.97
CA ASP A 64 -8.13 -10.43 -5.18
C ASP A 64 -6.66 -10.16 -4.81
N LEU A 65 -5.99 -9.39 -5.67
CA LEU A 65 -4.59 -9.02 -5.51
C LEU A 65 -4.33 -8.27 -4.19
N TRP A 66 -5.36 -7.61 -3.67
CA TRP A 66 -5.31 -6.69 -2.54
C TRP A 66 -6.41 -6.98 -1.49
N SER A 67 -6.66 -8.25 -1.13
CA SER A 67 -7.62 -8.52 -0.06
C SER A 67 -7.06 -8.07 1.30
N SER A 68 -7.79 -7.23 2.03
CA SER A 68 -7.38 -6.64 3.32
C SER A 68 -7.28 -7.61 4.50
N THR A 69 -7.65 -8.88 4.33
CA THR A 69 -7.79 -9.86 5.43
C THR A 69 -6.64 -10.87 5.51
N SER A 70 -5.77 -10.93 4.52
CA SER A 70 -4.63 -11.85 4.50
C SER A 70 -3.52 -11.22 3.67
N GLY A 71 -2.28 -11.23 4.17
CA GLY A 71 -1.12 -10.67 3.45
C GLY A 71 -0.98 -11.20 2.02
N LEU A 72 -0.13 -10.56 1.22
CA LEU A 72 0.04 -10.81 -0.23
C LEU A 72 -0.14 -12.30 -0.61
N PRO A 73 -1.06 -12.62 -1.55
CA PRO A 73 -1.32 -13.99 -1.96
C PRO A 73 -0.04 -14.74 -2.34
N ARG A 74 0.03 -16.05 -2.06
CA ARG A 74 1.22 -16.88 -2.35
C ARG A 74 1.70 -16.75 -3.80
N ARG A 75 0.76 -16.65 -4.74
CA ARG A 75 1.06 -16.46 -6.17
C ARG A 75 1.72 -15.11 -6.46
N THR A 76 1.29 -14.04 -5.78
CA THR A 76 1.90 -12.70 -5.91
C THR A 76 3.33 -12.70 -5.39
N LYS A 77 3.58 -13.32 -4.22
CA LYS A 77 4.95 -13.48 -3.69
C LYS A 77 5.84 -14.27 -4.63
N GLN A 78 5.34 -15.39 -5.19
CA GLN A 78 6.07 -16.19 -6.17
C GLN A 78 6.33 -15.44 -7.48
N GLY A 79 5.37 -14.64 -7.95
CA GLY A 79 5.53 -13.79 -9.13
C GLY A 79 6.60 -12.72 -8.91
N LEU A 80 6.55 -12.04 -7.78
CA LEU A 80 7.55 -11.05 -7.38
C LEU A 80 8.94 -11.67 -7.25
N ALA A 81 9.04 -12.87 -6.66
CA ALA A 81 10.31 -13.60 -6.53
C ALA A 81 10.91 -13.97 -7.89
N ARG A 82 10.07 -14.37 -8.86
CA ARG A 82 10.53 -14.60 -10.22
C ARG A 82 11.03 -13.32 -10.89
N LEU A 83 10.34 -12.19 -10.72
CA LEU A 83 10.78 -10.91 -11.25
C LEU A 83 12.13 -10.46 -10.66
N VAL A 84 12.29 -10.59 -9.34
CA VAL A 84 13.57 -10.30 -8.66
C VAL A 84 14.67 -11.24 -9.15
N ALA A 85 14.39 -12.54 -9.30
CA ALA A 85 15.37 -13.50 -9.82
C ALA A 85 15.76 -13.23 -11.29
N MET A 86 14.82 -12.72 -12.10
CA MET A 86 15.07 -12.39 -13.51
C MET A 86 15.80 -11.06 -13.72
N LEU A 87 15.46 -10.04 -12.93
CA LEU A 87 15.91 -8.65 -13.14
C LEU A 87 16.99 -8.19 -12.14
N GLY A 88 17.21 -8.94 -11.06
CA GLY A 88 18.05 -8.55 -9.93
C GLY A 88 17.29 -7.71 -8.90
N SER A 89 17.78 -7.71 -7.65
CA SER A 89 17.18 -7.00 -6.51
C SER A 89 17.18 -5.48 -6.65
N ASP A 90 18.11 -4.93 -7.43
CA ASP A 90 18.23 -3.49 -7.64
C ASP A 90 17.25 -2.96 -8.70
N SER A 91 16.72 -3.85 -9.55
CA SER A 91 15.80 -3.51 -10.64
C SER A 91 14.33 -3.54 -10.22
N VAL A 92 14.02 -4.22 -9.10
CA VAL A 92 12.68 -4.26 -8.50
C VAL A 92 12.75 -3.51 -7.20
N VAL A 93 12.16 -2.31 -7.14
CA VAL A 93 12.23 -1.44 -5.97
C VAL A 93 10.87 -1.22 -5.34
N VAL A 94 10.85 -1.05 -4.02
CA VAL A 94 9.68 -0.70 -3.23
C VAL A 94 9.89 0.65 -2.54
N PRO A 95 8.89 1.54 -2.53
CA PRO A 95 9.00 2.81 -1.81
C PRO A 95 8.96 2.58 -0.30
N ARG A 96 9.92 3.14 0.43
CA ARG A 96 9.88 3.24 1.89
C ARG A 96 9.84 4.71 2.32
N PRO A 97 9.04 5.10 3.33
CA PRO A 97 9.10 6.45 3.89
C PRO A 97 10.53 6.77 4.36
N GLY A 98 11.17 7.74 3.72
CA GLY A 98 12.57 8.12 3.96
C GLY A 98 12.75 9.43 4.73
N GLY A 99 11.66 10.19 4.91
CA GLY A 99 11.72 11.55 5.44
C GLY A 99 12.19 12.56 4.39
N GLY A 100 12.68 13.73 4.79
CA GLY A 100 13.23 14.71 3.85
C GLY A 100 12.33 15.89 3.54
N ARG A 101 12.79 16.75 2.61
CA ARG A 101 12.24 18.10 2.42
C ARG A 101 11.46 18.26 1.14
N SER A 102 11.70 17.46 0.10
CA SER A 102 10.92 17.51 -1.15
C SER A 102 9.89 16.38 -1.24
N ALA A 103 8.96 16.47 -2.20
CA ALA A 103 8.00 15.40 -2.44
C ALA A 103 8.72 14.11 -2.85
N ARG A 104 9.87 14.25 -3.51
CA ARG A 104 10.73 13.14 -3.90
C ARG A 104 11.45 12.50 -2.72
N ASP A 105 12.02 13.31 -1.83
CA ASP A 105 12.82 12.75 -0.72
C ASP A 105 11.94 11.95 0.25
N SER A 106 10.64 12.30 0.34
CA SER A 106 9.68 11.68 1.25
C SER A 106 9.66 10.15 1.18
N HIS A 107 10.01 9.58 0.02
CA HIS A 107 10.13 8.13 -0.18
C HIS A 107 11.49 7.78 -0.79
N VAL A 108 12.17 6.80 -0.21
CA VAL A 108 13.37 6.20 -0.78
C VAL A 108 12.96 4.89 -1.44
N MET A 109 13.38 4.71 -2.70
CA MET A 109 13.20 3.46 -3.42
C MET A 109 14.28 2.49 -2.98
N GLU A 110 13.90 1.39 -2.35
CA GLU A 110 14.83 0.37 -1.88
C GLU A 110 14.60 -0.95 -2.63
N GLY A 111 15.66 -1.73 -2.83
CA GLY A 111 15.58 -3.03 -3.48
C GLY A 111 14.54 -3.93 -2.81
N CYS A 112 13.75 -4.61 -3.62
CA CYS A 112 12.68 -5.48 -3.16
C CYS A 112 13.30 -6.75 -2.56
N VAL A 113 13.33 -6.81 -1.23
CA VAL A 113 13.72 -8.02 -0.50
C VAL A 113 12.46 -8.84 -0.24
N ILE A 114 12.42 -10.04 -0.82
CA ILE A 114 11.40 -11.03 -0.48
C ILE A 114 12.01 -11.92 0.59
N GLU A 115 11.58 -11.75 1.83
CA GLU A 115 11.97 -12.68 2.89
C GLU A 115 11.35 -14.05 2.58
N GLU A 116 12.19 -15.01 2.16
CA GLU A 116 11.83 -16.42 2.16
C GLU A 116 11.78 -16.91 3.61
N GLY A 117 10.60 -16.79 4.25
CA GLY A 117 10.51 -17.01 5.69
C GLY A 117 9.11 -17.22 6.26
N ALA A 118 8.32 -18.13 5.67
CA ALA A 118 7.24 -18.84 6.39
C ALA A 118 6.91 -20.15 5.68
N VAL A 119 7.93 -20.97 5.44
CA VAL A 119 7.74 -22.41 5.19
C VAL A 119 8.55 -23.15 6.25
N ALA A 120 7.97 -23.29 7.43
CA ALA A 120 8.38 -24.30 8.40
C ALA A 120 7.15 -25.20 8.64
N GLY A 121 7.29 -26.46 8.27
CA GLY A 121 6.26 -27.47 8.47
C GLY A 121 6.13 -27.90 9.94
N GLY A 122 4.90 -28.28 10.30
CA GLY A 122 4.60 -29.41 11.18
C GLY A 122 4.72 -29.25 12.69
N GLY A 123 3.58 -29.36 13.39
CA GLY A 123 3.53 -29.87 14.78
C GLY A 123 2.60 -29.11 15.74
N PRO A 124 1.61 -29.77 16.38
CA PRO A 124 0.62 -29.12 17.24
C PRO A 124 1.10 -29.01 18.68
N GLY A 125 0.91 -27.85 19.30
CA GLY A 125 1.17 -27.65 20.71
C GLY A 125 0.97 -26.18 21.07
N GLY A 126 -0.16 -25.87 21.70
CA GLY A 126 -0.59 -24.52 22.02
C GLY A 126 0.45 -23.73 22.81
N GLY A 127 0.77 -22.57 22.28
CA GLY A 127 1.26 -21.43 23.01
C GLY A 127 0.74 -20.23 22.23
N VAL A 128 -0.11 -19.42 22.86
CA VAL A 128 -0.43 -18.09 22.37
C VAL A 128 0.89 -17.34 22.28
N LEU A 129 1.50 -17.37 21.11
CA LEU A 129 2.59 -16.48 20.76
C LEU A 129 1.90 -15.34 20.03
N GLU A 130 1.74 -14.23 20.76
CA GLU A 130 1.74 -12.89 20.20
C GLU A 130 3.01 -12.73 19.34
N GLY A 131 2.97 -13.31 18.15
CA GLY A 131 4.04 -13.31 17.17
C GLY A 131 3.70 -12.25 16.16
N GLY A 132 4.18 -11.04 16.46
CA GLY A 132 4.08 -9.82 15.68
C GLY A 132 3.80 -10.06 14.19
N ALA A 133 2.55 -9.82 13.81
CA ALA A 133 2.34 -8.97 12.67
C ALA A 133 3.19 -7.71 12.95
N THR A 134 4.35 -7.59 12.31
CA THR A 134 4.82 -6.27 11.90
C THR A 134 3.78 -5.77 10.90
N GLY A 135 2.59 -5.45 11.42
CA GLY A 135 1.75 -4.44 10.83
C GLY A 135 2.71 -3.30 10.60
N GLY A 136 2.87 -2.94 9.33
CA GLY A 136 3.31 -1.61 9.01
C GLY A 136 2.33 -0.72 9.76
N ARG A 137 2.71 -0.33 10.99
CA ARG A 137 2.20 0.87 11.60
C ARG A 137 2.46 1.88 10.51
N THR A 138 1.40 2.29 9.81
CA THR A 138 1.33 3.61 9.22
C THR A 138 1.81 4.49 10.34
N ARG A 139 3.10 4.86 10.34
CA ARG A 139 3.62 5.74 11.37
C ARG A 139 2.72 6.96 11.23
N SER A 140 1.95 7.25 12.26
CA SER A 140 1.25 8.51 12.34
C SER A 140 2.28 9.59 12.04
N SER A 141 1.87 10.64 11.33
CA SER A 141 2.74 11.77 11.01
C SER A 141 3.46 12.36 12.24
N GLU A 142 2.98 12.06 13.45
CA GLU A 142 3.53 12.43 14.75
C GLU A 142 4.83 11.70 15.14
N ASP A 143 5.09 10.49 14.62
CA ASP A 143 6.27 9.66 14.98
C ASP A 143 7.46 9.85 14.01
N SER A 144 7.31 10.72 13.02
CA SER A 144 8.41 11.08 12.11
C SER A 144 9.19 12.25 12.71
N PRO A 145 10.54 12.18 12.77
CA PRO A 145 11.32 13.33 13.22
C PRO A 145 10.94 14.56 12.38
N PRO A 146 10.80 15.76 12.97
CA PRO A 146 10.30 16.92 12.27
C PRO A 146 11.35 17.36 11.26
N TRP A 147 11.21 16.94 9.99
CA TRP A 147 12.07 17.37 8.91
C TRP A 147 11.67 18.80 8.54
N PRO A 148 12.44 19.85 8.92
CA PRO A 148 12.02 21.22 8.67
C PRO A 148 11.93 21.44 7.16
N GLY A 149 10.73 21.83 6.69
CA GLY A 149 10.42 21.94 5.27
C GLY A 149 9.80 20.68 4.63
N SER A 150 9.39 19.66 5.41
CA SER A 150 8.58 18.55 4.91
C SER A 150 7.24 19.02 4.36
N ILE A 151 6.75 18.36 3.31
CA ILE A 151 5.41 18.62 2.78
C ILE A 151 4.39 17.98 3.75
N PRO A 152 3.44 18.76 4.29
CA PRO A 152 2.41 18.21 5.16
C PRO A 152 1.44 17.34 4.36
N ALA A 153 0.71 16.46 5.05
CA ALA A 153 -0.43 15.77 4.45
C ALA A 153 -1.48 16.79 3.95
N PRO A 154 -2.23 16.48 2.87
CA PRO A 154 -2.18 15.23 2.10
C PRO A 154 -0.93 15.13 1.21
N SER A 155 -0.39 13.91 1.05
CA SER A 155 0.69 13.67 0.10
C SER A 155 0.17 13.75 -1.34
N PRO A 156 0.95 14.28 -2.30
CA PRO A 156 0.57 14.25 -3.70
C PRO A 156 0.38 12.81 -4.22
N ALA A 157 -0.56 12.63 -5.16
CA ALA A 157 -0.83 11.34 -5.79
C ALA A 157 0.28 10.94 -6.77
N VAL A 158 0.86 11.92 -7.47
CA VAL A 158 1.92 11.70 -8.47
C VAL A 158 3.07 12.67 -8.22
N VAL A 159 4.28 12.14 -8.03
CA VAL A 159 5.52 12.93 -7.95
C VAL A 159 6.34 12.69 -9.21
N LEU A 160 6.72 13.75 -9.92
CA LEU A 160 7.44 13.62 -11.19
C LEU A 160 8.91 13.25 -10.94
N ASP A 161 9.44 12.30 -11.73
CA ASP A 161 10.87 11.94 -11.70
C ASP A 161 11.79 13.03 -12.29
N GLN A 162 11.25 13.91 -13.13
CA GLN A 162 11.93 15.13 -13.53
C GLN A 162 10.95 16.30 -13.43
N PRO A 163 11.18 17.29 -12.53
CA PRO A 163 10.28 18.42 -12.40
C PRO A 163 10.27 19.24 -13.70
N THR A 164 9.09 19.40 -14.28
CA THR A 164 8.94 20.01 -15.61
C THR A 164 8.77 21.52 -15.48
N PRO A 165 9.43 22.35 -16.32
CA PRO A 165 9.21 23.79 -16.34
C PRO A 165 7.73 24.15 -16.52
N VAL A 166 7.27 25.13 -15.75
CA VAL A 166 5.93 25.72 -15.91
C VAL A 166 6.03 27.24 -15.84
N GLU A 167 5.00 27.90 -16.36
CA GLU A 167 4.86 29.35 -16.23
C GLU A 167 3.74 29.68 -15.26
N LEU A 168 4.01 30.57 -14.32
CA LEU A 168 3.01 31.09 -13.38
C LEU A 168 2.93 32.61 -13.58
N GLN A 169 1.74 33.12 -13.91
CA GLN A 169 1.56 34.53 -14.25
C GLN A 169 0.47 35.21 -13.40
N ASP A 170 0.61 36.52 -13.21
CA ASP A 170 -0.35 37.37 -12.52
C ASP A 170 -1.48 37.84 -13.46
N SER A 171 -2.41 38.66 -12.96
CA SER A 171 -3.54 39.18 -13.76
C SER A 171 -3.12 40.10 -14.91
N GLU A 172 -1.90 40.64 -14.87
CA GLU A 172 -1.32 41.48 -15.92
C GLU A 172 -0.47 40.66 -16.91
N GLY A 173 -0.39 39.34 -16.73
CA GLY A 173 0.39 38.44 -17.58
C GLY A 173 1.89 38.43 -17.29
N ARG A 174 2.33 39.02 -16.17
CA ARG A 174 3.74 39.00 -15.75
C ARG A 174 4.04 37.74 -14.96
N SER A 175 5.25 37.20 -15.10
CA SER A 175 5.67 36.03 -14.33
C SER A 175 5.70 36.33 -12.83
N VAL A 176 5.01 35.50 -12.04
CA VAL A 176 5.04 35.55 -10.58
C VAL A 176 6.42 35.10 -10.10
N ARG A 177 7.02 35.83 -9.17
CA ARG A 177 8.32 35.52 -8.55
C ARG A 177 8.18 35.46 -7.03
N VAL A 178 9.17 34.89 -6.36
CA VAL A 178 9.31 34.97 -4.90
C VAL A 178 10.56 35.79 -4.58
N ASP A 179 10.40 36.81 -3.74
CA ASP A 179 11.49 37.71 -3.37
C ASP A 179 12.45 37.13 -2.32
N GLY A 180 13.42 37.94 -1.86
CA GLY A 180 14.36 37.56 -0.82
C GLY A 180 13.73 37.26 0.55
N ARG A 181 12.53 37.78 0.82
CA ARG A 181 11.79 37.61 2.07
C ARG A 181 10.74 36.50 2.00
N GLY A 182 10.59 35.86 0.84
CA GLY A 182 9.61 34.80 0.65
C GLY A 182 8.22 35.31 0.28
N ALA A 183 8.08 36.56 -0.18
CA ALA A 183 6.79 37.09 -0.64
C ALA A 183 6.64 36.87 -2.15
N LEU A 184 5.41 36.56 -2.60
CA LEU A 184 5.08 36.55 -4.02
C LEU A 184 5.07 37.98 -4.57
N SER A 185 5.59 38.17 -5.78
CA SER A 185 5.58 39.47 -6.46
C SER A 185 4.18 39.99 -6.77
N ALA A 186 3.24 39.07 -7.00
CA ALA A 186 1.83 39.33 -7.26
C ALA A 186 1.01 38.04 -7.03
N PRO A 187 -0.32 38.14 -6.84
CA PRO A 187 -1.21 36.97 -6.80
C PRO A 187 -1.16 36.19 -8.13
N PRO A 188 -1.00 34.86 -8.11
CA PRO A 188 -1.06 34.05 -9.32
C PRO A 188 -2.49 34.00 -9.86
N SER A 189 -2.63 34.20 -11.18
CA SER A 189 -3.92 34.21 -11.88
C SER A 189 -4.07 33.04 -12.84
N ARG A 190 -2.96 32.61 -13.47
CA ARG A 190 -2.95 31.54 -14.46
C ARG A 190 -1.64 30.78 -14.44
N CYS A 191 -1.73 29.48 -14.73
CA CYS A 191 -0.60 28.57 -14.81
C CYS A 191 -0.55 27.91 -16.19
N GLY A 192 0.61 27.95 -16.85
CA GLY A 192 0.90 27.24 -18.09
C GLY A 192 1.56 25.90 -17.75
N LEU A 193 0.80 24.82 -17.90
CA LEU A 193 1.29 23.46 -17.67
C LEU A 193 2.10 22.94 -18.88
N PRO A 194 2.89 21.87 -18.70
CA PRO A 194 3.59 21.23 -19.81
C PRO A 194 2.61 20.82 -20.90
N GLY A 195 2.91 21.17 -22.16
CA GLY A 195 1.98 20.98 -23.29
C GLY A 195 1.28 22.25 -23.76
N GLY A 196 1.51 23.39 -23.09
CA GLY A 196 1.11 24.72 -23.58
C GLY A 196 -0.31 25.15 -23.23
N ASN A 197 -1.04 24.34 -22.46
CA ASN A 197 -2.37 24.69 -21.97
C ASN A 197 -2.25 25.61 -20.76
N TRP A 198 -2.90 26.77 -20.85
CA TRP A 198 -3.09 27.69 -19.73
C TRP A 198 -4.37 27.34 -18.98
N SER A 199 -4.30 27.37 -17.66
CA SER A 199 -5.46 27.19 -16.78
C SER A 199 -5.52 28.31 -15.75
N GLY A 200 -6.73 28.74 -15.39
CA GLY A 200 -6.94 29.66 -14.28
C GLY A 200 -6.46 29.06 -12.96
N VAL A 201 -5.90 29.91 -12.09
CA VAL A 201 -5.58 29.56 -10.72
C VAL A 201 -6.76 29.97 -9.85
N ASP A 202 -7.50 29.00 -9.33
CA ASP A 202 -8.67 29.22 -8.49
C ASP A 202 -8.26 29.61 -7.06
N SER A 203 -7.23 28.96 -6.54
CA SER A 203 -6.65 29.28 -5.23
C SER A 203 -5.21 28.77 -5.13
N TRP A 204 -4.46 29.26 -4.14
CA TRP A 204 -3.11 28.80 -3.87
C TRP A 204 -2.80 28.86 -2.37
N ALA A 205 -1.79 28.09 -1.96
CA ALA A 205 -1.25 28.10 -0.62
C ALA A 205 0.29 28.18 -0.64
N GLY A 206 0.85 28.90 0.32
CA GLY A 206 2.27 29.27 0.37
C GLY A 206 2.52 30.73 -0.04
N PRO A 207 3.77 31.09 -0.40
CA PRO A 207 4.88 30.19 -0.67
C PRO A 207 5.60 29.73 0.61
N TRP A 208 5.95 28.44 0.69
CA TRP A 208 6.81 27.92 1.74
C TRP A 208 8.26 27.90 1.28
N CYS A 209 9.08 28.76 1.86
CA CYS A 209 10.50 28.85 1.55
C CYS A 209 11.27 27.74 2.26
N VAL A 210 12.17 27.10 1.52
CA VAL A 210 13.14 26.13 2.04
C VAL A 210 14.53 26.59 1.64
N ASP A 211 15.38 26.77 2.66
CA ASP A 211 16.77 27.17 2.50
C ASP A 211 17.67 26.06 3.05
N GLU A 212 18.37 25.38 2.16
CA GLU A 212 19.19 24.21 2.47
C GLU A 212 20.67 24.53 2.33
N ARG A 213 21.45 24.08 3.31
CA ARG A 213 22.92 24.22 3.31
C ARG A 213 23.36 25.68 3.08
N TRP A 214 22.67 26.62 3.72
CA TRP A 214 22.97 28.07 3.66
C TRP A 214 24.42 28.41 4.09
N TRP A 215 25.06 27.50 4.83
CA TRP A 215 26.46 27.61 5.25
C TRP A 215 27.48 27.08 4.21
N ASP A 216 27.04 26.38 3.17
CA ASP A 216 27.91 25.79 2.13
C ASP A 216 27.57 26.43 0.78
N PRO A 217 28.37 27.41 0.30
CA PRO A 217 28.08 28.13 -0.94
C PRO A 217 27.95 27.24 -2.18
N LEU A 218 28.59 26.07 -2.20
CA LEU A 218 28.55 25.15 -3.34
C LEU A 218 27.32 24.23 -3.30
N LYS A 219 26.79 23.97 -2.11
CA LYS A 219 25.63 23.10 -1.91
C LYS A 219 24.38 23.85 -1.46
N HIS A 220 24.46 25.18 -1.37
CA HIS A 220 23.36 26.06 -1.01
C HIS A 220 22.24 25.92 -2.03
N ARG A 221 21.03 25.65 -1.54
CA ARG A 221 19.83 25.59 -2.36
C ARG A 221 18.72 26.35 -1.69
N ARG A 222 18.18 27.34 -2.41
CA ARG A 222 17.02 28.12 -1.97
C ARG A 222 15.85 27.83 -2.90
N ARG A 223 14.73 27.44 -2.31
CA ARG A 223 13.51 27.00 -3.01
C ARG A 223 12.29 27.64 -2.38
N ALA A 224 11.24 27.85 -3.17
CA ALA A 224 9.92 28.21 -2.67
C ALA A 224 8.89 27.27 -3.25
N ARG A 225 7.96 26.79 -2.43
CA ARG A 225 6.89 25.88 -2.87
C ARG A 225 5.57 26.57 -2.83
N LEU A 226 4.75 26.28 -3.83
CA LEU A 226 3.41 26.81 -3.96
C LEU A 226 2.49 25.66 -4.32
N GLN A 227 1.45 25.44 -3.53
CA GLN A 227 0.34 24.60 -3.93
C GLN A 227 -0.63 25.46 -4.72
N VAL A 228 -1.01 25.01 -5.92
CA VAL A 228 -1.97 25.72 -6.77
C VAL A 228 -3.14 24.80 -7.07
N LEU A 229 -4.35 25.32 -6.91
CA LEU A 229 -5.57 24.72 -7.40
C LEU A 229 -5.89 25.37 -8.75
N LEU A 230 -5.92 24.56 -9.79
CA LEU A 230 -6.40 24.93 -11.11
C LEU A 230 -7.82 24.37 -11.31
N GLU A 231 -8.52 24.84 -12.34
CA GLU A 231 -9.92 24.50 -12.62
C GLU A 231 -10.27 22.99 -12.55
N ARG A 232 -9.31 22.11 -12.84
CA ARG A 232 -9.52 20.65 -12.94
C ARG A 232 -8.50 19.81 -12.19
N SER A 233 -7.53 20.44 -11.52
CA SER A 233 -6.39 19.72 -10.95
C SER A 233 -5.68 20.56 -9.91
N ALA A 234 -5.03 19.90 -8.96
CA ALA A 234 -4.18 20.56 -7.98
C ALA A 234 -2.72 20.14 -8.16
N HIS A 235 -1.80 21.09 -8.01
CA HIS A 235 -0.37 20.86 -8.28
C HIS A 235 0.52 21.46 -7.20
N LEU A 236 1.66 20.82 -6.99
CA LEU A 236 2.78 21.35 -6.22
C LEU A 236 3.81 21.93 -7.19
N LEU A 237 3.99 23.24 -7.13
CA LEU A 237 5.00 23.96 -7.88
C LEU A 237 6.18 24.31 -6.99
N THR A 238 7.38 24.24 -7.55
CA THR A 238 8.63 24.64 -6.89
C THR A 238 9.36 25.66 -7.73
N LEU A 239 9.70 26.78 -7.11
CA LEU A 239 10.55 27.83 -7.67
C LEU A 239 11.99 27.62 -7.18
N GLU A 240 12.91 27.45 -8.13
CA GLU A 240 14.35 27.36 -7.87
C GLU A 240 15.10 28.10 -8.99
N SER A 241 16.12 28.88 -8.65
CA SER A 241 16.90 29.67 -9.61
C SER A 241 16.04 30.55 -10.54
N GLY A 242 14.93 31.08 -10.03
CA GLY A 242 14.02 31.96 -10.77
C GLY A 242 13.06 31.25 -11.75
N GLN A 243 13.04 29.92 -11.77
CA GLN A 243 12.20 29.14 -12.67
C GLN A 243 11.20 28.27 -11.89
N TRP A 244 9.92 28.37 -12.22
CA TRP A 244 8.89 27.50 -11.69
C TRP A 244 8.93 26.13 -12.37
N ARG A 245 8.71 25.08 -11.58
CA ARG A 245 8.63 23.70 -12.05
C ARG A 245 7.47 22.99 -11.38
N LEU A 246 6.78 22.14 -12.12
CA LEU A 246 5.81 21.19 -11.62
C LEU A 246 6.55 20.03 -10.95
N GLU A 247 6.39 19.88 -9.64
CA GLU A 247 7.03 18.81 -8.86
C GLU A 247 6.07 17.62 -8.65
N ALA A 248 4.80 17.90 -8.37
CA ALA A 248 3.81 16.86 -8.08
C ALA A 248 2.37 17.30 -8.40
N THR A 249 1.46 16.33 -8.49
CA THR A 249 0.01 16.52 -8.73
C THR A 249 -0.79 15.84 -7.63
N TYR A 250 -1.82 16.52 -7.15
CA TYR A 250 -2.86 15.99 -6.27
C TYR A 250 -4.06 15.64 -7.17
N ASP A 251 -4.46 14.37 -7.17
CA ASP A 251 -5.64 13.83 -7.86
C ASP A 251 -6.76 13.61 -6.83
#